data_AF-A0A4U7D7B0-F1
#
_entry.id   AF-A0A4U7D7B0-F1
#
_cell.length_a   1.000
_cell.length_b   1.000
_cell.length_c   1.000
_cell.angle_alpha   90.00
_cell.angle_beta   90.00
_cell.angle_gamma   90.00
#
_symmetry.space_group_name_H-M   'P 1'
#
loop_
_entity.id
_entity.type
_entity.pdbx_description
1 polymer ?
#
loop_
_entity_poly.entity_id
_entity_poly.type
_entity_poly.pdbx_seq_one_letter_code
_entity_poly.pdbx_strand_id
1 'polypeptide(L)' 'QVRKQVVGFMRFLKDRDATVLFTVQNTDSLPTDDLEFITDGTIRLDATRSGTTVRVPKFRGSATQSGDHA' A
#
# COMPACT_ATOMS: atom_id res chain seq x y z
N GLN A 1 6.34 -8.53 -15.89
CA GLN A 1 6.69 -7.31 -16.66
C GLN A 1 6.23 -6.03 -15.94
N VAL A 2 4.96 -5.96 -15.48
CA VAL A 2 4.38 -4.82 -14.74
C VAL A 2 5.15 -4.42 -13.48
N ARG A 3 5.58 -5.38 -12.64
CA ARG A 3 6.34 -5.09 -11.40
C ARG A 3 7.58 -4.21 -11.63
N LYS A 4 8.37 -4.50 -12.67
CA LYS A 4 9.58 -3.71 -12.99
C LYS A 4 9.23 -2.27 -13.40
N GLN A 5 8.13 -2.09 -14.11
CA GLN A 5 7.65 -0.76 -14.53
C GLN A 5 7.17 0.05 -13.33
N VAL A 6 6.39 -0.56 -12.43
CA VAL A 6 5.92 0.11 -11.20
C VAL A 6 7.10 0.51 -10.32
N VAL A 7 8.07 -0.38 -10.10
CA VAL A 7 9.29 -0.05 -9.33
C VAL A 7 10.05 1.12 -9.95
N GLY A 8 10.25 1.10 -11.27
CA GLY A 8 10.94 2.17 -12.00
C GLY A 8 10.22 3.51 -11.88
N PHE A 9 8.89 3.50 -12.04
CA PHE A 9 8.08 4.71 -11.94
C PHE A 9 8.07 5.28 -10.51
N MET A 10 7.93 4.43 -9.50
CA MET A 10 7.97 4.85 -8.10
C MET A 10 9.34 5.43 -7.72
N ARG A 11 10.44 4.88 -8.23
CA ARG A 11 11.78 5.46 -8.07
C ARG A 11 11.88 6.84 -8.73
N PHE A 12 11.44 6.96 -9.97
CA PHE A 12 11.43 8.23 -10.70
C PHE A 12 10.67 9.35 -9.97
N LEU A 13 9.54 9.02 -9.33
CA LEU A 13 8.76 9.97 -8.52
C LEU A 13 9.47 10.31 -7.20
N LYS A 14 10.03 9.31 -6.52
CA LYS A 14 10.79 9.52 -5.27
C LYS A 14 12.03 10.38 -5.49
N ASP A 15 12.73 10.22 -6.61
CA ASP A 15 13.88 11.05 -7.00
C ASP A 15 13.53 12.54 -7.21
N ARG A 16 12.23 12.89 -7.20
CA ARG A 16 11.70 14.26 -7.30
C ARG A 16 11.06 14.75 -6.01
N ASP A 17 11.31 14.07 -4.89
CA ASP A 17 10.71 14.35 -3.58
C ASP A 17 9.17 14.37 -3.60
N ALA A 18 8.56 13.62 -4.53
CA ALA A 18 7.11 13.51 -4.59
C ALA A 18 6.56 12.61 -3.47
N THR A 19 5.53 13.08 -2.77
CA THR A 19 4.71 12.22 -1.91
C THR A 19 3.72 11.45 -2.77
N VAL A 20 3.81 10.12 -2.81
CA VAL A 20 3.03 9.28 -3.71
C VAL A 20 2.07 8.39 -2.91
N LEU A 21 0.79 8.48 -3.25
CA LEU A 21 -0.25 7.53 -2.84
C LEU A 21 -0.84 6.89 -4.11
N PHE A 22 -1.03 5.57 -4.08
CA PHE A 22 -1.70 4.85 -5.15
C PHE A 22 -2.62 3.80 -4.54
N THR A 23 -3.65 3.44 -5.30
CA THR A 23 -4.65 2.45 -4.89
C THR A 23 -4.50 1.20 -5.72
N VAL A 24 -4.68 0.05 -5.08
CA VAL A 24 -4.74 -1.25 -5.73
C VAL A 24 -5.89 -2.04 -5.17
N GLN A 25 -6.46 -2.90 -6.00
CA GLN A 25 -7.43 -3.87 -5.56
C GLN A 25 -6.72 -5.22 -5.43
N ASN A 26 -6.79 -5.81 -4.24
CA ASN A 26 -6.28 -7.15 -4.02
C ASN A 26 -7.36 -8.16 -4.41
N THR A 27 -7.08 -9.00 -5.40
CA THR A 27 -7.94 -10.10 -5.82
C THR A 27 -7.13 -11.37 -5.96
N ASP A 28 -7.77 -12.55 -5.91
CA ASP A 28 -7.09 -13.83 -6.11
C ASP A 28 -6.35 -13.89 -7.45
N SER A 29 -6.90 -13.24 -8.47
CA SER A 29 -6.31 -13.12 -9.81
C SER A 29 -5.22 -12.05 -9.93
N LEU A 30 -5.13 -11.12 -8.98
CA LEU A 30 -4.17 -10.02 -8.98
C LEU A 30 -3.71 -9.70 -7.55
N PRO A 31 -2.86 -10.56 -6.96
CA PRO A 31 -2.34 -10.36 -5.61
C PRO A 31 -1.43 -9.13 -5.51
N THR A 32 -1.54 -8.38 -4.42
CA THR A 32 -0.81 -7.12 -4.21
C THR A 32 0.50 -7.27 -3.42
N ASP A 33 0.87 -8.49 -3.01
CA ASP A 33 2.04 -8.75 -2.16
C ASP A 33 3.34 -8.14 -2.71
N ASP A 34 3.58 -8.28 -4.02
CA ASP A 34 4.75 -7.71 -4.69
C ASP A 34 4.83 -6.18 -4.56
N LEU A 35 3.68 -5.49 -4.55
CA LEU A 35 3.60 -4.05 -4.38
C LEU A 35 3.83 -3.66 -2.93
N GLU A 36 3.29 -4.44 -1.99
CA GLU A 36 3.56 -4.27 -0.57
C GLU A 36 5.05 -4.47 -0.23
N PHE A 37 5.84 -5.22 -1.00
CA PHE A 37 7.29 -5.29 -0.76
C PHE A 37 8.06 -4.04 -1.16
N ILE A 38 7.60 -3.33 -2.20
CA ILE A 38 8.35 -2.22 -2.82
C ILE A 38 7.97 -0.83 -2.30
N THR A 39 6.87 -0.72 -1.53
CA THR A 39 6.47 0.54 -0.91
C THR A 39 7.13 0.78 0.45
N ASP A 40 7.09 2.02 0.91
CA ASP A 40 7.53 2.40 2.26
C ASP A 40 6.38 2.28 3.28
N GLY A 41 5.12 2.34 2.84
CA GLY A 41 3.94 2.10 3.67
C GLY A 41 2.82 1.37 2.92
N THR A 42 1.89 0.79 3.69
CA THR A 42 0.68 0.13 3.17
C THR A 42 -0.49 0.47 4.10
N ILE A 43 -1.61 0.86 3.51
CA ILE A 43 -2.90 1.06 4.19
C ILE A 43 -3.86 0.03 3.59
N ARG A 44 -4.56 -0.72 4.44
CA ARG A 44 -5.62 -1.65 4.03
C ARG A 44 -6.96 -1.10 4.46
N LEU A 45 -7.92 -1.16 3.55
CA LEU A 45 -9.31 -0.75 3.75
C LEU A 45 -10.17 -1.99 3.57
N ASP A 46 -10.97 -2.33 4.58
CA ASP A 46 -11.88 -3.46 4.53
C ASP A 46 -13.33 -2.98 4.71
N ALA A 47 -14.18 -3.29 3.74
CA ALA A 47 -15.61 -3.01 3.84
C ALA A 47 -16.34 -4.25 4.38
N THR A 48 -16.84 -4.16 5.60
CA THR A 48 -17.58 -5.24 6.27
C THR A 48 -19.05 -4.84 6.43
N ARG A 49 -19.92 -5.81 6.79
CA ARG A 49 -21.32 -5.49 7.12
C ARG A 49 -21.46 -4.53 8.31
N SER A 50 -20.48 -4.53 9.20
CA SER A 50 -20.40 -3.69 10.40
C SER A 50 -19.83 -2.29 10.14
N GLY A 51 -19.35 -2.01 8.92
CA GLY A 51 -18.73 -0.74 8.56
C GLY A 51 -17.40 -0.92 7.84
N THR A 52 -16.75 0.21 7.55
CA THR A 52 -15.41 0.25 6.94
C THR A 52 -14.35 0.27 8.02
N THR A 53 -13.34 -0.58 7.93
CA THR A 53 -12.18 -0.54 8.81
C THR A 53 -10.92 -0.14 8.04
N VAL A 54 -9.97 0.46 8.75
CA VAL A 54 -8.63 0.80 8.26
C VAL A 54 -7.56 0.09 9.08
N ARG A 55 -6.52 -0.38 8.40
CA ARG A 55 -5.30 -0.94 9.01
C ARG A 55 -4.05 -0.36 8.37
N VAL A 56 -3.02 -0.12 9.17
CA VAL A 56 -1.70 0.33 8.68
C VAL A 56 -0.64 -0.74 9.01
N PRO A 57 -0.60 -1.86 8.26
CA PRO A 57 0.32 -2.96 8.53
C PRO A 57 1.80 -2.58 8.37
N LYS A 58 2.10 -1.51 7.63
CA LYS A 58 3.48 -1.08 7.39
C LYS A 58 3.56 0.43 7.24
N PHE A 59 4.51 1.03 7.95
CA PHE A 59 4.90 2.43 7.77
C PHE A 59 6.39 2.61 8.13
N ARG A 60 7.28 2.35 7.16
CA ARG A 60 8.74 2.38 7.40
C ARG A 60 9.17 3.76 7.91
N GLY A 61 9.98 3.77 8.97
CA GLY A 61 10.49 5.00 9.57
C GLY A 61 9.50 5.70 10.51
N SER A 62 8.37 5.08 10.84
CA SER A 62 7.36 5.65 11.73
C SER A 62 6.62 4.57 12.53
N ALA A 63 5.96 4.97 13.62
CA ALA A 63 5.13 4.08 14.42
C ALA A 63 3.77 3.83 13.75
N THR A 64 3.16 2.68 14.03
CA THR A 64 1.78 2.37 13.66
C THR A 64 0.98 1.93 14.87
N GLN A 65 -0.33 2.18 14.84
CA GLN A 65 -1.26 1.56 15.78
C GLN A 65 -1.79 0.27 15.16
N SER A 66 -1.63 -0.84 15.86
CA SER A 66 -2.08 -2.15 15.41
C SER A 66 -3.60 -2.28 15.48
N GLY A 67 -4.13 -3.28 14.77
CA GLY A 67 -5.55 -3.60 14.76
C GLY A 67 -6.35 -2.87 13.68
N ASP A 68 -7.62 -3.23 13.61
CA ASP A 68 -8.65 -2.59 12.81
C ASP A 68 -9.19 -1.35 13.54
N HIS A 69 -9.27 -0.22 12.82
CA HIS A 69 -9.85 1.03 13.32
C HIS A 69 -11.09 1.38 12.49
N ALA A 70 -12.16 1.83 13.13
CA ALA A 70 -13.47 2.13 12.51
C ALA A 70 -13.94 3.53 12.92
#